data_AF-A0A7Z9GGH9-F1
#
_entry.id   AF-A0A7Z9GGH9-F1
#
_cell.length_a   1.000
_cell.length_b   1.000
_cell.length_c   1.000
_cell.angle_alpha   90.00
_cell.angle_beta   90.00
_cell.angle_gamma   90.00
#
_symmetry.space_group_name_H-M   'P 1'
#
loop_
_entity.id
_entity.type
_entity.pdbx_description
1 polymer ?
#
loop_
_entity_poly.entity_id
_entity_poly.type
_entity_poly.pdbx_seq_one_letter_code
_entity_poly.pdbx_strand_id
1 'polypeptide(L)'
;LTEMEKAAIQEEVVRIYDVFITHVSNGRPLSKAAVDSIGQGRVWSGADAMDRGLVDVFGGLNDAVEIAASMAGMEDYKILELPEIESSPLDEILAGIAKISWVRIISNTCCCST
;
A
#
# COMPACT_ATOMS: atom_id res chain seq x y z
N LEU A 1 -8.23 32.37 -21.67
CA LEU A 1 -6.76 32.18 -21.65
C LEU A 1 -6.16 32.95 -22.82
N THR A 2 -5.33 33.94 -22.52
CA THR A 2 -4.48 34.61 -23.51
C THR A 2 -3.41 33.65 -24.02
N GLU A 3 -2.79 33.95 -25.16
CA GLU A 3 -1.72 33.09 -25.70
C GLU A 3 -0.50 33.02 -24.77
N MET A 4 -0.20 34.10 -24.04
CA MET A 4 0.86 34.09 -23.03
C MET A 4 0.53 33.16 -21.85
N GLU A 5 -0.72 33.19 -21.37
CA GLU A 5 -1.16 32.30 -20.28
C GLU A 5 -1.11 30.83 -20.70
N LYS A 6 -1.52 30.51 -21.94
CA LYS A 6 -1.42 29.14 -22.48
C LYS A 6 0.03 28.67 -22.58
N ALA A 7 0.93 29.52 -23.06
CA ALA A 7 2.34 29.19 -23.18
C ALA A 7 2.98 28.90 -21.82
N ALA A 8 2.66 29.71 -20.80
CA ALA A 8 3.14 29.50 -19.44
C ALA A 8 2.66 28.16 -18.86
N ILE A 9 1.37 27.85 -19.00
CA ILE A 9 0.80 26.56 -18.57
C ILE A 9 1.46 25.40 -19.31
N GLN A 10 1.67 25.51 -20.62
CA GLN A 10 2.28 24.46 -21.41
C GLN A 10 3.73 24.19 -20.99
N GLU A 11 4.50 25.23 -20.68
CA GLU A 11 5.87 25.10 -20.17
C GLU A 11 5.90 24.34 -18.83
N GLU A 12 4.96 24.66 -17.94
CA GLU A 12 4.84 23.99 -16.65
C GLU A 12 4.48 22.51 -16.79
N VAL A 13 3.55 22.18 -17.70
CA VAL A 13 3.20 20.79 -18.02
C VAL A 13 4.42 20.01 -18.53
N VAL A 14 5.18 20.59 -19.47
CA VAL A 14 6.40 19.96 -20.00
C VAL A 14 7.42 19.74 -18.88
N ARG A 15 7.59 20.72 -17.99
CA ARG A 15 8.52 20.63 -16.87
C ARG A 15 8.14 19.52 -15.89
N ILE A 16 6.86 19.44 -15.50
CA ILE A 16 6.35 18.39 -14.60
C ILE A 16 6.53 17.02 -15.25
N TYR A 17 6.22 16.90 -16.54
CA TYR A 17 6.40 15.65 -17.26
C TYR A 17 7.87 15.21 -17.30
N ASP A 18 8.79 16.15 -17.56
CA ASP A 18 10.23 15.89 -17.58
C ASP A 18 10.75 15.37 -16.22
N VAL A 19 10.28 15.98 -15.13
CA VAL A 19 10.59 15.55 -13.75
C VAL A 19 10.07 14.13 -13.51
N PHE A 20 8.83 13.85 -13.91
CA PHE A 20 8.23 12.53 -13.74
C PHE A 20 9.03 11.43 -14.45
N ILE A 21 9.31 11.59 -15.75
CA ILE A 21 10.04 10.57 -16.51
C ILE A 21 11.49 10.42 -16.02
N THR A 22 12.09 11.49 -15.48
CA THR A 22 13.42 11.44 -14.86
C THR A 22 13.41 10.61 -13.58
N HIS A 23 12.41 10.77 -12.71
CA HIS A 23 12.28 9.94 -11.51
C HIS A 23 12.08 8.46 -11.84
N VAL A 24 11.23 8.15 -12.82
CA VAL A 24 11.02 6.77 -13.27
C VAL A 24 12.30 6.18 -13.85
N SER A 25 13.03 6.94 -14.68
CA SER A 25 14.32 6.53 -15.25
C SER A 25 15.42 6.33 -14.21
N ASN A 26 15.37 7.02 -13.06
CA ASN A 26 16.31 6.81 -11.97
C ASN A 26 15.94 5.61 -11.10
N GLY A 27 14.64 5.37 -10.89
CA GLY A 27 14.14 4.25 -10.08
C GLY A 27 14.13 2.90 -10.82
N ARG A 28 14.07 2.94 -12.16
CA ARG A 28 14.11 1.76 -13.02
C ARG A 28 15.38 1.80 -13.88
N PRO A 29 15.98 0.66 -14.24
CA PRO A 29 17.10 0.60 -15.17
C PRO A 29 16.66 0.87 -16.62
N LEU A 30 15.89 1.94 -16.85
CA LEU A 30 15.33 2.35 -18.14
C LEU A 30 15.87 3.72 -18.50
N SER A 31 16.13 3.95 -19.79
CA SER A 31 16.49 5.29 -20.26
C SER A 31 15.27 6.21 -20.25
N LYS A 32 15.49 7.52 -20.06
CA LYS A 32 14.44 8.54 -20.13
C LYS A 32 13.64 8.48 -21.44
N ALA A 33 14.30 8.20 -22.56
CA ALA A 33 13.66 8.01 -23.87
C ALA A 33 12.78 6.76 -23.92
N ALA A 34 13.20 5.65 -23.29
CA ALA A 34 12.36 4.46 -23.18
C ALA A 34 11.11 4.75 -22.33
N VAL A 35 11.26 5.44 -21.20
CA VAL A 35 10.14 5.85 -20.34
C VAL A 35 9.17 6.78 -21.07
N ASP A 36 9.67 7.76 -21.83
CA ASP A 36 8.85 8.64 -22.67
C ASP A 36 8.06 7.83 -23.72
N SER A 37 8.71 6.87 -24.38
CA SER A 37 8.08 6.03 -25.41
C SER A 37 6.96 5.13 -24.89
N ILE A 38 7.01 4.70 -23.64
CA ILE A 38 5.93 3.92 -22.99
C ILE A 38 4.98 4.79 -22.17
N GLY A 39 5.33 6.06 -21.98
CA GLY A 39 4.57 7.08 -21.27
C GLY A 39 3.44 7.70 -22.11
N GLN A 40 3.26 9.02 -22.00
CA GLN A 40 2.24 9.79 -22.74
C GLN A 40 0.78 9.55 -22.32
N GLY A 41 0.56 9.26 -21.02
CA GLY A 41 -0.80 9.11 -20.47
C GLY A 41 -1.47 7.77 -20.79
N ARG A 42 -0.72 6.78 -21.30
CA ARG A 42 -1.20 5.41 -21.46
C ARG A 42 -1.34 4.71 -20.10
N VAL A 43 -2.42 3.95 -19.95
CA VAL A 43 -2.66 3.08 -18.79
C VAL A 43 -2.22 1.67 -19.16
N TRP A 44 -1.48 1.02 -18.26
CA TRP A 44 -0.98 -0.34 -18.44
C TRP A 44 -1.65 -1.30 -17.47
N SER A 45 -1.92 -2.51 -17.91
CA SER A 45 -2.26 -3.60 -17.00
C SER A 45 -1.03 -4.00 -16.19
N GLY A 46 -1.22 -4.69 -15.06
CA GLY A 46 -0.08 -5.20 -14.29
C GLY A 46 0.82 -6.11 -15.13
N ALA A 47 0.22 -6.97 -15.97
CA ALA A 47 0.92 -7.84 -16.92
C ALA A 47 1.80 -7.03 -17.88
N ASP A 48 1.22 -6.03 -18.54
CA ASP A 48 1.94 -5.16 -19.47
C ASP A 48 3.04 -4.35 -18.80
N ALA A 49 2.82 -3.92 -17.56
CA ALA A 49 3.77 -3.14 -16.78
C ALA A 49 4.99 -3.98 -16.39
N MET A 50 4.80 -5.27 -16.08
CA MET A 50 5.88 -6.22 -15.85
C MET A 50 6.75 -6.39 -17.10
N ASP A 51 6.14 -6.66 -18.25
CA ASP A 51 6.85 -6.85 -19.53
C ASP A 51 7.67 -5.61 -19.93
N ARG A 52 7.25 -4.42 -19.48
CA ARG A 52 7.89 -3.13 -19.74
C ARG A 52 8.86 -2.70 -18.63
N GLY A 53 9.07 -3.51 -17.60
CA GLY A 53 9.99 -3.22 -16.49
C GLY A 53 9.53 -2.06 -15.59
N LEU A 54 8.22 -1.79 -15.56
CA LEU A 54 7.61 -0.78 -14.69
C LEU A 54 7.29 -1.35 -13.29
N VAL A 55 7.09 -2.67 -13.20
CA VAL A 55 6.80 -3.42 -11.96
C VAL A 55 7.78 -4.61 -11.88
N ASP A 56 8.13 -5.02 -10.66
CA ASP A 56 9.13 -6.07 -10.41
C ASP A 56 8.50 -7.45 -10.20
N VAL A 57 7.40 -7.52 -9.45
CA VAL A 57 6.71 -8.78 -9.11
C VAL A 57 5.20 -8.59 -9.05
N PHE A 58 4.46 -9.68 -9.27
CA PHE A 58 3.03 -9.75 -8.96
C PHE A 58 2.82 -10.19 -7.53
N GLY A 59 1.90 -9.54 -6.84
CA GLY A 59 1.57 -9.87 -5.45
C GLY A 59 0.54 -8.91 -4.88
N GLY A 60 0.12 -9.22 -3.66
CA GLY A 60 -0.71 -8.36 -2.83
C GLY A 60 0.10 -7.59 -1.79
N LEU A 61 -0.61 -7.02 -0.83
CA LEU A 61 0.00 -6.25 0.26
C LEU A 61 0.91 -7.12 1.14
N ASN A 62 0.50 -8.34 1.47
CA ASN A 62 1.30 -9.24 2.31
C ASN A 62 2.65 -9.58 1.67
N ASP A 63 2.65 -9.89 0.37
CA ASP A 63 3.89 -10.16 -0.38
C ASP A 63 4.83 -8.94 -0.36
N ALA A 64 4.27 -7.73 -0.50
CA ALA A 64 5.06 -6.50 -0.43
C ALA A 64 5.69 -6.28 0.97
N VAL A 65 4.96 -6.61 2.04
CA VAL A 65 5.46 -6.52 3.41
C VAL A 65 6.56 -7.55 3.67
N GLU A 66 6.38 -8.79 3.22
CA GLU A 66 7.37 -9.86 3.35
C GLU A 66 8.67 -9.51 2.59
N ILE A 67 8.56 -8.99 1.36
CA ILE A 67 9.72 -8.53 0.59
C ILE A 67 10.44 -7.40 1.34
N ALA A 68 9.70 -6.42 1.86
CA ALA A 68 10.28 -5.31 2.62
C ALA A 68 10.99 -5.80 3.90
N ALA A 69 10.39 -6.72 4.65
CA ALA A 69 10.99 -7.32 5.85
C ALA A 69 12.25 -8.11 5.50
N SER A 70 12.23 -8.89 4.41
CA SER A 70 13.38 -9.63 3.91
C SER A 70 14.53 -8.70 3.50
N MET A 71 14.23 -7.61 2.77
CA MET A 71 15.23 -6.60 2.39
C MET A 71 15.83 -5.88 3.59
N ALA A 72 15.07 -5.73 4.67
CA ALA A 72 15.53 -5.15 5.93
C ALA A 72 16.23 -6.16 6.86
N GLY A 73 16.24 -7.45 6.53
CA GLY A 73 16.80 -8.51 7.37
C GLY A 73 16.03 -8.74 8.68
N MET A 74 14.71 -8.50 8.67
CA MET A 74 13.85 -8.67 9.85
C MET A 74 13.08 -9.99 9.76
N GLU A 75 13.17 -10.82 10.80
CA GLU A 75 12.41 -12.07 10.93
C GLU A 75 11.16 -11.92 11.80
N ASP A 76 11.18 -10.96 12.73
CA ASP A 76 10.05 -10.63 13.62
C ASP A 76 9.67 -9.17 13.42
N TYR A 77 8.46 -8.94 12.92
CA TYR A 77 7.89 -7.61 12.72
C TYR A 77 6.39 -7.63 12.97
N LYS A 78 5.84 -6.47 13.31
CA LYS A 78 4.40 -6.27 13.47
C LYS A 78 3.92 -5.23 12.48
N ILE A 79 2.80 -5.54 11.83
CA ILE A 79 2.10 -4.60 10.97
C ILE A 79 1.24 -3.72 11.87
N LEU A 80 1.42 -2.40 11.77
CA LEU A 80 0.61 -1.41 12.46
C LEU A 80 -0.14 -0.60 11.40
N GLU A 81 -1.46 -0.55 11.51
CA GLU A 81 -2.30 0.34 10.70
C GLU A 81 -2.40 1.69 11.40
N LEU A 82 -2.04 2.77 10.68
CA LEU A 82 -2.03 4.13 11.22
C LEU A 82 -3.15 4.99 10.61
N PRO A 83 -3.73 5.93 11.39
CA PRO A 83 -3.42 6.21 12.80
C PRO A 83 -3.99 5.14 13.75
N GLU A 84 -3.35 4.94 14.91
CA GLU A 84 -3.96 4.18 16.00
C GLU A 84 -5.20 4.95 16.46
N ILE A 85 -6.39 4.48 16.05
CA ILE A 85 -7.64 5.03 16.57
C ILE A 85 -7.65 4.66 18.05
N GLU A 86 -7.40 5.64 18.92
CA GLU A 86 -7.60 5.47 20.35
C GLU A 86 -9.03 4.97 20.56
N SER A 87 -9.17 3.72 20.99
CA SER A 87 -10.45 3.16 21.36
C SER A 87 -11.06 4.08 22.41
N SER A 88 -12.27 4.56 22.16
CA SER A 88 -12.95 5.37 23.16
C SER A 88 -13.10 4.53 24.44
N PRO A 89 -13.17 5.14 25.63
CA PRO A 89 -13.39 4.39 26.87
C PRO A 89 -14.63 3.46 26.82
N LEU A 90 -15.58 3.75 25.92
CA LEU A 90 -16.75 2.93 25.67
C LEU A 90 -16.44 1.66 24.86
N ASP A 91 -15.49 1.70 23.92
CA ASP A 91 -15.08 0.55 23.10
C ASP A 91 -14.37 -0.52 23.96
N GLU A 92 -13.54 -0.08 24.93
CA GLU A 92 -12.92 -0.98 25.91
C GLU A 92 -13.96 -1.65 26.82
N ILE A 93 -14.96 -0.88 27.27
CA ILE A 93 -16.07 -1.38 28.08
C ILE A 93 -16.90 -2.39 27.27
N LEU A 94 -17.28 -2.08 26.03
CA LEU A 94 -18.04 -2.97 25.14
C LEU A 94 -17.27 -4.27 24.86
N ALA A 95 -15.97 -4.21 24.61
CA ALA A 95 -15.12 -5.38 24.44
C ALA A 95 -15.05 -6.25 25.71
N GLY A 96 -15.01 -5.63 26.89
CA GLY A 96 -15.08 -6.33 28.18
C GLY A 96 -16.43 -7.04 28.41
N ILE A 97 -17.54 -6.39 28.04
CA ILE A 97 -18.89 -6.96 28.15
C ILE A 97 -19.06 -8.13 27.18
N ALA A 98 -18.53 -8.03 25.96
CA ALA A 98 -18.57 -9.10 24.96
C ALA A 98 -17.80 -10.37 25.41
N LYS A 99 -16.67 -10.21 26.11
CA LYS A 99 -15.91 -11.33 26.70
C LYS A 99 -16.67 -12.05 27.81
N ILE A 100 -17.47 -11.34 28.60
CA ILE A 100 -18.25 -11.92 29.70
C ILE A 100 -19.38 -12.82 29.17
N SER A 101 -19.88 -12.58 27.95
CA SER A 101 -21.00 -13.37 27.39
C SER A 101 -20.63 -14.82 27.03
N TRP A 102 -19.37 -15.14 26.74
CA TRP A 102 -18.96 -16.51 26.38
C TRP A 102 -18.58 -17.39 27.57
N VAL A 103 -18.36 -16.81 28.76
CA VAL A 103 -17.93 -17.55 29.96
C VAL A 103 -19.12 -18.14 30.75
N ARG A 104 -20.37 -17.89 30.34
CA ARG A 104 -21.58 -18.32 31.09
C ARG A 104 -22.45 -19.35 30.38
N ILE A 105 -21.88 -20.23 29.54
CA ILE A 105 -22.61 -21.39 28.95
C ILE A 105 -21.74 -22.66 28.98
N ILE A 106 -20.93 -22.90 30.02
CA ILE A 106 -20.36 -24.24 30.28
C ILE A 106 -19.98 -24.39 31.77
N SER A 107 -20.98 -24.55 32.63
CA SER A 107 -20.76 -25.11 33.97
C SER A 107 -22.06 -25.58 34.60
N ASN A 108 -22.77 -26.51 33.94
CA ASN A 108 -23.71 -27.35 34.69
C ASN A 108 -24.00 -28.70 34.02
N THR A 109 -23.05 -29.64 34.12
CA THR A 109 -23.31 -31.09 34.22
C THR A 109 -22.00 -31.85 34.42
N CYS A 110 -21.68 -32.20 35.67
CA CYS A 110 -21.47 -33.59 36.08
C CYS A 110 -21.02 -33.68 37.53
N CYS A 111 -21.92 -34.24 38.35
CA CYS A 111 -21.66 -34.88 39.61
C CYS A 111 -20.77 -36.13 39.47
N CYS A 112 -20.08 -36.43 40.58
CA CYS A 112 -19.78 -37.75 41.15
C CYS A 112 -18.64 -38.64 40.59
N SER A 113 -18.04 -39.33 41.59
CA SER A 113 -17.03 -40.42 41.61
C SER A 113 -15.58 -39.97 41.43
N THR A 114 -14.66 -40.13 42.39
CA THR A 114 -14.51 -41.07 43.52
C THR A 114 -13.89 -40.38 44.73
#